data_AF-A0A558BBW1-F1
#
_entry.id   AF-A0A558BBW1-F1
#
_cell.length_a   1.000
_cell.length_b   1.000
_cell.length_c   1.000
_cell.angle_alpha   90.00
_cell.angle_beta   90.00
_cell.angle_gamma   90.00
#
_symmetry.space_group_name_H-M   'P 1'
#
loop_
_entity.id
_entity.type
_entity.pdbx_description
1 polymer ?
#
loop_
_entity_poly.entity_id
_entity_poly.type
_entity_poly.pdbx_seq_one_letter_code
_entity_poly.pdbx_strand_id
1 'polypeptide(L)'
;MRLLILADTHVPKRARTLPEEVWQAAEAADAVIHAGDWVEVGLLDELESRTRRLIGVHGNNDGPGLRARLPEVARAELGGLRFAVVHETGAARGREERCAA
;
A
#
# COMPACT_ATOMS: atom_id res chain seq x y z
N MET A 1 -15.55 -11.37 2.03
CA MET A 1 -14.29 -10.87 1.47
C MET A 1 -13.45 -10.31 2.59
N ARG A 2 -12.17 -10.65 2.66
CA ARG A 2 -11.20 -10.18 3.65
C ARG A 2 -10.17 -9.27 2.98
N LEU A 3 -10.07 -8.05 3.48
CA LEU A 3 -9.07 -7.07 3.04
C LEU A 3 -8.04 -6.86 4.16
N LEU A 4 -6.76 -6.75 3.79
CA LEU A 4 -5.73 -6.20 4.66
C LEU A 4 -5.33 -4.83 4.10
N ILE A 5 -5.31 -3.81 4.96
CA ILE A 5 -4.93 -2.44 4.58
C ILE A 5 -3.68 -2.07 5.38
N LEU A 6 -2.62 -1.71 4.67
CA LEU A 6 -1.31 -1.31 5.19
C LEU A 6 -0.99 0.11 4.69
N ALA A 7 -0.09 0.79 5.38
CA ALA A 7 0.43 2.10 5.00
C ALA A 7 1.74 2.34 5.75
N ASP A 8 2.60 3.22 5.24
CA ASP A 8 3.76 3.78 5.95
C ASP A 8 4.66 2.72 6.59
N THR A 9 4.80 1.56 5.94
CA THR A 9 5.57 0.44 6.50
C THR A 9 7.04 0.78 6.67
N HIS A 10 7.62 1.59 5.77
CA HIS A 10 9.01 2.03 5.79
C HIS A 10 10.01 0.88 6.03
N VAL A 11 9.73 -0.33 5.53
CA VAL A 11 10.63 -1.49 5.66
C VAL A 11 11.63 -1.46 4.50
N PRO A 12 12.95 -1.56 4.76
CA PRO A 12 13.58 -1.98 6.01
C PRO A 12 14.08 -0.85 6.93
N LYS A 13 13.77 0.43 6.65
CA LYS A 13 14.33 1.56 7.41
C LYS A 13 13.82 1.67 8.84
N ARG A 14 12.54 1.43 9.10
CA ARG A 14 11.92 1.52 10.44
C ARG A 14 11.78 0.17 11.14
N ALA A 15 11.76 -0.91 10.39
CA ALA A 15 11.75 -2.28 10.88
C ALA A 15 12.45 -3.19 9.88
N ARG A 16 13.02 -4.32 10.30
CA ARG A 16 13.72 -5.24 9.39
C ARG A 16 12.77 -5.97 8.43
N THR A 17 11.57 -6.30 8.90
CA THR A 17 10.50 -6.98 8.16
C THR A 17 9.16 -6.64 8.80
N LEU A 18 8.05 -7.01 8.16
CA LEU A 18 6.72 -6.93 8.77
C LEU A 18 6.57 -7.99 9.88
N PRO A 19 5.77 -7.73 10.93
CA PRO A 19 5.44 -8.73 11.93
C PRO A 19 4.80 -9.97 11.30
N GLU A 20 5.01 -11.13 11.91
CA GLU A 20 4.51 -12.42 11.43
C GLU A 20 2.99 -12.43 11.30
N GLU A 21 2.27 -11.78 12.22
CA GLU A 21 0.82 -11.66 12.19
C GLU A 21 0.32 -10.90 10.95
N VAL A 22 1.11 -9.94 10.46
CA VAL A 22 0.80 -9.19 9.23
C VAL A 22 0.99 -10.09 8.02
N TRP A 23 2.04 -10.92 8.00
CA TRP A 23 2.25 -11.90 6.93
C TRP A 23 1.12 -12.92 6.85
N GLN A 24 0.73 -13.49 7.98
CA GLN A 24 -0.41 -14.42 8.05
C GLN A 24 -1.71 -13.75 7.59
N ALA A 25 -1.93 -12.48 7.95
CA ALA A 25 -3.08 -11.72 7.49
C ALA A 25 -3.03 -11.46 5.97
N ALA A 26 -1.85 -11.19 5.41
CA ALA A 26 -1.65 -10.93 3.99
C ALA A 26 -1.93 -12.18 3.15
N GLU A 27 -1.44 -13.34 3.58
CA GLU A 27 -1.67 -14.64 2.92
C GLU A 27 -3.12 -15.11 3.03
N ALA A 28 -3.81 -14.76 4.11
CA ALA A 28 -5.21 -15.10 4.32
C ALA A 28 -6.20 -14.10 3.65
N ALA A 29 -5.73 -12.94 3.17
CA ALA A 29 -6.59 -11.94 2.55
C ALA A 29 -6.95 -12.30 1.11
N ASP A 30 -8.12 -11.80 0.68
CA ASP A 30 -8.51 -11.84 -0.74
C ASP A 30 -7.80 -10.74 -1.53
N ALA A 31 -7.51 -9.60 -0.88
CA ALA A 31 -6.68 -8.53 -1.42
C ALA A 31 -5.95 -7.77 -0.30
N VAL A 32 -4.74 -7.34 -0.60
CA VAL A 32 -3.96 -6.41 0.23
C VAL A 32 -3.93 -5.05 -0.44
N ILE A 33 -4.19 -4.00 0.33
CA ILE A 33 -4.06 -2.61 -0.09
C ILE A 33 -2.90 -2.00 0.70
N HIS A 34 -2.00 -1.29 0.03
CA HIS A 34 -0.92 -0.56 0.69
C HIS A 34 -0.90 0.90 0.23
N ALA A 35 -1.07 1.83 1.18
CA ALA A 35 -1.32 3.24 0.90
C ALA A 35 -0.06 4.08 0.61
N GLY A 36 1.13 3.49 0.61
CA GLY A 36 2.39 4.17 0.24
C GLY A 36 3.45 4.11 1.32
N ASP A 37 4.62 4.67 1.03
CA ASP A 37 5.79 4.75 1.91
C ASP A 37 6.36 3.37 2.32
N TRP A 38 6.81 2.64 1.30
CA TRP A 38 7.49 1.35 1.39
C TRP A 38 9.00 1.54 1.64
N VAL A 39 9.58 2.57 1.02
CA VAL A 39 10.99 2.96 0.94
C VAL A 39 11.85 2.14 0.00
N GLU A 40 11.77 0.81 0.04
CA GLU A 40 12.56 -0.07 -0.84
C GLU A 40 11.66 -1.07 -1.60
N VAL A 41 12.11 -1.51 -2.78
CA VAL A 41 11.34 -2.45 -3.64
C VAL A 41 11.17 -3.85 -3.04
N GLY A 42 12.04 -4.26 -2.11
CA GLY A 42 12.03 -5.63 -1.58
C GLY A 42 10.73 -6.00 -0.87
N LEU A 43 10.13 -5.08 -0.11
CA LEU A 43 8.84 -5.36 0.54
C LEU A 43 7.71 -5.51 -0.50
N LEU A 44 7.74 -4.71 -1.57
CA LEU A 44 6.79 -4.84 -2.68
C LEU A 44 6.90 -6.23 -3.31
N ASP A 45 8.12 -6.69 -3.62
CA ASP A 45 8.37 -8.01 -4.19
C ASP A 45 7.85 -9.14 -3.28
N GLU A 46 8.11 -9.04 -1.97
CA GLU A 46 7.64 -10.05 -1.01
C GLU A 46 6.10 -10.08 -0.94
N LEU A 47 5.44 -8.93 -0.86
CA LEU A 47 3.97 -8.87 -0.84
C LEU A 47 3.35 -9.35 -2.15
N GLU A 48 3.91 -9.00 -3.31
CA GLU A 48 3.45 -9.51 -4.61
C GLU A 48 3.57 -11.04 -4.68
N SER A 49 4.62 -11.62 -4.10
CA SER A 49 4.85 -13.07 -4.13
C SER A 49 3.93 -13.89 -3.21
N ARG A 50 3.44 -13.28 -2.11
CA ARG A 50 2.67 -13.99 -1.06
C ARG A 50 1.19 -13.70 -1.06
N THR A 51 0.75 -12.63 -1.73
CA THR A 51 -0.66 -12.20 -1.71
C THR A 51 -1.38 -12.61 -2.97
N ARG A 52 -2.69 -12.90 -2.86
CA ARG A 52 -3.52 -13.23 -4.04
C ARG A 52 -3.71 -12.04 -4.97
N ARG A 53 -3.76 -10.84 -4.39
CA ARG A 53 -3.94 -9.57 -5.09
C ARG A 53 -3.37 -8.45 -4.24
N LEU A 54 -2.49 -7.65 -4.84
CA LEU A 54 -1.92 -6.46 -4.23
C LEU A 54 -2.40 -5.21 -4.99
N ILE A 55 -2.83 -4.20 -4.23
CA ILE A 55 -3.19 -2.88 -4.73
C ILE A 55 -2.32 -1.88 -3.96
N GLY A 56 -1.29 -1.35 -4.61
CA GLY A 56 -0.33 -0.43 -4.00
C GLY A 56 -0.30 0.91 -4.71
N VAL A 57 0.06 1.95 -3.96
CA VAL A 57 0.51 3.24 -4.51
C VAL A 57 1.89 3.59 -3.97
N HIS A 58 2.60 4.49 -4.64
CA HIS A 58 3.81 5.08 -4.09
C HIS A 58 3.49 6.28 -3.19
N GLY A 59 4.26 6.45 -2.12
CA GLY A 59 4.29 7.60 -1.24
C GLY A 59 5.45 8.56 -1.50
N ASN A 60 5.60 9.57 -0.64
CA ASN A 60 6.64 10.60 -0.79
C ASN A 60 8.04 10.07 -0.50
N ASN A 61 8.17 9.04 0.34
CA ASN A 61 9.46 8.45 0.70
C ASN A 61 9.94 7.38 -0.31
N ASP A 62 9.13 7.09 -1.34
CA ASP A 62 9.43 6.04 -2.31
C ASP A 62 10.23 6.55 -3.50
N GLY A 63 11.32 5.83 -3.81
CA GLY A 63 12.25 6.17 -4.87
C GLY A 63 11.81 5.72 -6.28
N PRO A 64 12.65 5.98 -7.29
CA PRO A 64 12.33 5.70 -8.70
C PRO A 64 11.95 4.24 -8.99
N GLY A 65 12.57 3.27 -8.32
CA GLY A 65 12.27 1.85 -8.53
C GLY A 65 10.83 1.48 -8.15
N LEU A 66 10.30 2.04 -7.06
CA LEU A 66 8.91 1.86 -6.65
C LEU A 66 7.96 2.66 -7.53
N ARG A 67 8.31 3.91 -7.84
CA ARG A 67 7.50 4.80 -8.70
C ARG A 67 7.35 4.29 -10.13
N ALA A 68 8.29 3.48 -10.62
CA ALA A 68 8.17 2.82 -11.91
C ALA A 68 7.17 1.65 -11.93
N ARG A 69 6.81 1.12 -10.75
CA ARG A 69 5.96 -0.08 -10.60
C ARG A 69 4.59 0.23 -10.00
N LEU A 70 4.52 1.23 -9.14
CA LEU A 70 3.33 1.63 -8.42
C LEU A 70 2.81 2.95 -8.98
N PRO A 71 1.49 3.09 -9.18
CA PRO A 71 0.91 4.37 -9.56
C PRO A 71 0.85 5.33 -8.37
N GLU A 72 0.62 6.62 -8.67
CA GLU A 72 0.28 7.61 -7.65
C GLU A 72 -1.13 7.39 -7.07
N VAL A 73 -2.06 6.94 -7.92
CA VAL A 73 -3.43 6.62 -7.53
C VAL A 73 -3.83 5.26 -8.09
N ALA A 74 -4.21 4.33 -7.21
CA ALA A 74 -4.75 3.04 -7.60
C ALA A 74 -6.28 3.03 -7.42
N ARG A 75 -6.98 2.39 -8.35
CA ARG A 75 -8.43 2.20 -8.29
C ARG A 75 -8.77 0.73 -8.47
N ALA A 76 -9.69 0.23 -7.67
CA ALA A 76 -10.12 -1.17 -7.73
C ALA A 76 -11.57 -1.33 -7.31
N GLU A 77 -12.25 -2.32 -7.88
CA GLU A 77 -13.53 -2.81 -7.36
C GLU A 77 -13.28 -4.10 -6.57
N LEU A 78 -13.76 -4.12 -5.33
CA LEU A 78 -13.60 -5.23 -4.38
C LEU A 78 -14.96 -5.48 -3.71
N GLY A 79 -15.54 -6.66 -3.93
CA GLY A 79 -16.81 -7.05 -3.32
C GLY A 79 -17.99 -6.13 -3.66
N GLY A 80 -18.02 -5.55 -4.86
CA GLY A 80 -19.05 -4.61 -5.30
C GLY A 80 -18.87 -3.17 -4.79
N LEU A 81 -17.76 -2.87 -4.11
CA LEU A 81 -17.40 -1.53 -3.67
C LEU A 81 -16.22 -0.98 -4.48
N ARG A 82 -16.27 0.30 -4.83
CA ARG A 82 -15.19 1.00 -5.53
C ARG A 82 -14.24 1.64 -4.52
N PHE A 83 -12.96 1.33 -4.65
CA PHE A 83 -11.86 1.87 -3.85
C PHE A 83 -10.99 2.76 -4.72
N ALA A 84 -10.57 3.89 -4.14
CA ALA A 84 -9.47 4.70 -4.62
C ALA A 84 -8.43 4.81 -3.49
N VAL A 85 -7.16 4.63 -3.85
CA VAL A 85 -6.03 4.66 -2.91
C VAL A 85 -5.04 5.68 -3.41
N VAL A 86 -4.61 6.57 -2.52
CA VAL A 86 -3.61 7.61 -2.77
C VAL A 86 -2.84 7.82 -1.48
N HIS A 87 -1.52 8.04 -1.59
CA HIS A 87 -0.73 8.52 -0.46
C HIS A 87 -0.85 10.04 -0.41
N GLU A 88 -1.68 10.55 0.50
CA GLU A 88 -1.86 12.00 0.60
C GLU A 88 -0.66 12.62 1.31
N THR A 89 0.09 13.44 0.56
CA THR A 89 1.33 14.07 1.01
C THR A 89 1.10 15.56 1.12
N GLY A 90 0.90 16.03 2.35
CA GLY A 90 0.58 17.44 2.57
C GLY A 90 0.22 17.76 4.01
N ALA A 91 -0.10 19.03 4.25
CA ALA A 91 -0.58 19.49 5.54
C ALA A 91 -1.86 18.74 5.94
N ALA A 92 -2.02 18.44 7.23
CA ALA A 92 -3.23 17.80 7.74
C ALA A 92 -4.50 18.60 7.39
N ARG A 93 -4.39 19.94 7.33
CA ARG A 93 -5.48 20.80 6.89
C ARG A 93 -5.78 20.59 5.39
N GLY A 94 -7.04 20.31 5.09
CA GLY A 94 -7.55 20.12 3.73
C GLY A 94 -7.20 18.78 3.09
N ARG A 95 -6.80 17.79 3.90
CA ARG A 95 -6.52 16.43 3.43
C ARG A 95 -7.75 15.78 2.80
N GLU A 96 -8.90 15.89 3.46
CA GLU A 96 -10.16 15.28 3.00
C GLU A 96 -10.56 15.76 1.60
N GLU A 97 -10.41 17.05 1.33
CA GLU A 97 -10.70 17.63 0.01
C GLU A 97 -9.75 17.11 -1.07
N ARG A 98 -8.46 16.93 -0.76
CA ARG A 98 -7.48 16.35 -1.70
C ARG A 98 -7.71 14.86 -1.92
N CYS A 99 -8.14 14.13 -0.90
CA CYS A 99 -8.54 12.73 -1.03
C CYS A 99 -9.84 12.55 -1.83
N ALA A 100 -10.70 13.57 -1.88
CA ALA A 100 -11.98 13.51 -2.58
C ALA A 100 -11.93 13.94 -4.07
N ALA A 101 -10.84 14.61 -4.48
CA ALA A 101 -10.62 15.09 -5.85
C ALA A 101 -10.23 13.98 -6.83
#